data_AF-X1N1G3-F1
#
_entry.id   AF-X1N1G3-F1
#
_cell.length_a   1.000
_cell.length_b   1.000
_cell.length_c   1.000
_cell.angle_alpha   90.00
_cell.angle_beta   90.00
_cell.angle_gamma   90.00
#
_symmetry.space_group_name_H-M   'P 1'
#
loop_
_entity.id
_entity.type
_entity.pdbx_description
1 polymer ?
#
loop_
_entity_poly.entity_id
_entity_poly.type
_entity_poly.pdbx_seq_one_letter_code
_entity_poly.pdbx_strand_id
1 'polypeptide(L)' 'AKKMHTSRSAVDRLFDPENESITLQTLNKAANALGKKLKVEFV' A
#
# COMPACT_ATOMS: atom_id res chain seq x y z
N ALA A 1 6.58 -4.52 -5.94
CA ALA A 1 7.58 -3.42 -6.03
C ALA A 1 7.58 -2.75 -7.40
N LYS A 2 7.98 -3.45 -8.48
CA LYS A 2 8.05 -2.88 -9.85
C LYS A 2 6.74 -2.20 -10.32
N LYS A 3 5.59 -2.88 -10.19
CA LYS A 3 4.27 -2.32 -10.56
C LYS A 3 3.85 -1.07 -9.77
N MET A 4 4.41 -0.88 -8.58
CA MET A 4 4.17 0.29 -7.72
C MET A 4 5.24 1.38 -7.90
N HIS A 5 6.23 1.16 -8.77
CA HIS A 5 7.39 2.04 -8.96
C HIS A 5 8.07 2.45 -7.64
N THR A 6 8.29 1.46 -6.76
CA THR A 6 8.88 1.66 -5.43
C THR A 6 9.91 0.58 -5.10
N SER A 7 10.67 0.77 -4.03
CA SER A 7 11.66 -0.20 -3.55
C SER A 7 11.00 -1.49 -3.04
N ARG A 8 11.79 -2.56 -2.90
CA ARG A 8 11.29 -3.79 -2.28
C ARG A 8 10.90 -3.56 -0.81
N SER A 9 11.75 -2.84 -0.07
CA SER A 9 11.52 -2.48 1.33
C SER A 9 10.23 -1.69 1.57
N ALA A 10 9.81 -0.85 0.63
CA ALA A 10 8.54 -0.14 0.74
C ALA A 10 7.32 -1.06 0.64
N VAL A 11 7.44 -2.17 -0.10
CA VAL A 11 6.40 -3.20 -0.16
C VAL A 11 6.46 -4.10 1.07
N ASP A 12 7.65 -4.46 1.53
CA ASP A 12 7.79 -5.28 2.74
C ASP A 12 7.17 -4.58 3.95
N ARG A 13 7.36 -3.24 4.07
CA ARG A 13 6.69 -2.39 5.07
C ARG A 13 5.15 -2.45 5.06
N LEU A 14 4.51 -2.73 3.92
CA LEU A 14 3.04 -2.85 3.84
C LEU A 14 2.52 -4.16 4.43
N PHE A 15 3.38 -5.17 4.54
CA PHE A 15 3.06 -6.48 5.11
C PHE A 15 3.65 -6.68 6.50
N ASP A 16 4.33 -5.66 7.02
CA ASP A 16 4.91 -5.64 8.36
C ASP A 16 3.84 -5.22 9.38
N PRO A 17 3.38 -6.15 10.25
CA PRO A 17 2.34 -5.84 11.23
C PRO A 17 2.81 -4.87 12.32
N GLU A 18 4.12 -4.75 12.55
CA GLU A 18 4.70 -3.81 13.54
C GLU A 18 4.82 -2.39 12.97
N ASN A 19 4.64 -2.23 11.66
CA ASN A 19 4.71 -0.93 11.02
C ASN A 19 3.34 -0.24 10.98
N GLU A 20 3.03 0.49 12.05
CA GLU A 20 1.80 1.28 12.16
C GLU A 20 1.75 2.49 11.21
N SER A 21 2.90 2.88 10.65
CA SER A 21 3.03 4.07 9.80
C SER A 21 2.82 3.76 8.32
N ILE A 22 1.55 3.55 7.93
CA ILE A 22 1.14 3.41 6.52
C ILE A 22 0.18 4.52 6.14
N THR A 23 0.45 5.21 5.03
CA THR A 23 -0.42 6.28 4.53
C THR A 23 -1.49 5.76 3.57
N LEU A 24 -2.65 6.43 3.51
CA LEU A 24 -3.70 6.16 2.51
C LEU A 24 -3.17 6.23 1.07
N GLN A 25 -2.24 7.13 0.79
CA GLN A 25 -1.60 7.23 -0.53
C GLN A 25 -0.83 5.95 -0.88
N THR A 26 -0.16 5.34 0.10
CA THR A 26 0.59 4.11 -0.10
C THR A 26 -0.36 2.93 -0.36
N LEU A 27 -1.45 2.84 0.39
CA LEU A 27 -2.51 1.86 0.16
C LEU A 27 -3.14 2.01 -1.23
N ASN A 28 -3.40 3.25 -1.66
CA ASN A 28 -3.96 3.52 -2.98
C ASN A 28 -3.00 3.09 -4.11
N LYS A 29 -1.69 3.33 -3.97
CA LYS A 29 -0.68 2.83 -4.91
C LYS A 29 -0.64 1.30 -4.97
N ALA A 30 -0.76 0.64 -3.82
CA ALA A 30 -0.81 -0.82 -3.75
C ALA A 30 -2.06 -1.37 -4.45
N ALA A 31 -3.24 -0.79 -4.18
CA ALA A 31 -4.49 -1.16 -4.86
C ALA A 31 -4.37 -1.00 -6.38
N ASN A 32 -3.88 0.15 -6.86
CA ASN A 32 -3.71 0.42 -8.30
C ASN A 32 -2.75 -0.58 -8.96
N ALA A 33 -1.63 -0.93 -8.31
CA ALA A 33 -0.69 -1.91 -8.83
C ALA A 33 -1.26 -3.33 -8.94
N LEU A 34 -2.34 -3.62 -8.20
CA LEU A 34 -3.11 -4.87 -8.25
C LEU A 34 -4.34 -4.78 -9.18
N GLY A 35 -4.56 -3.65 -9.86
CA GLY A 35 -5.76 -3.41 -10.67
C GLY A 35 -7.03 -3.30 -9.82
N LYS A 36 -6.91 -2.87 -8.57
CA LYS A 36 -8.00 -2.65 -7.62
C LYS A 36 -8.16 -1.16 -7.31
N LYS A 37 -9.28 -0.79 -6.69
CA LYS A 37 -9.52 0.56 -6.17
C LYS A 37 -9.60 0.52 -4.65
N LEU A 38 -8.97 1.47 -3.97
CA LEU A 38 -9.09 1.64 -2.53
C LEU A 38 -10.48 2.23 -2.20
N LYS A 39 -11.22 1.57 -1.30
CA LYS A 39 -12.47 2.07 -0.73
C LYS A 39 -12.23 2.35 0.75
N VAL A 40 -12.57 3.55 1.21
CA VAL A 40 -12.47 3.95 2.62
C VAL A 40 -13.86 4.32 3.09
N GLU A 41 -14.31 3.73 4.19
CA GLU A 41 -15.60 3.98 4.81
C GLU A 41 -15.38 4.27 6.29
N PHE A 42 -16.12 5.23 6.81
CA PHE A 42 -16.20 5.49 8.24
C PHE A 42 -17.56 5.00 8.72
N VAL A 43 -17.56 4.20 9.78
CA VAL A 43 -18.76 3.64 10.43
C VAL A 43 -19.01 4.35 11.74
#